data_AF-A0A1M6I364-F1
#
_entry.id   AF-A0A1M6I364-F1
#
_cell.length_a   1.000
_cell.length_b   1.000
_cell.length_c   1.000
_cell.angle_alpha   90.00
_cell.angle_beta   90.00
_cell.angle_gamma   90.00
#
_symmetry.space_group_name_H-M   'P 1'
#
loop_
_entity.id
_entity.type
_entity.pdbx_description
1 polymer ?
#
loop_
_entity_poly.entity_id
_entity_poly.type
_entity_poly.pdbx_seq_one_letter_code
_entity_poly.pdbx_strand_id
1 'polypeptide(L)'
;MTPFLRPFLAGLALLAAPLAAPPAAQAQAPEAPVPAALRGAWFQGECTAPSAMLALSARGAARVPASGSGRLLRFTEARRLEPGWTVATARGAEAPRLMFRAAGPALETAEPNNKTRDDRLPGDAPLTTWRRCPTTPLSFAAQGEGIAFLGAVESLEAACGPETGSVTDCATALIRAGDVSGDNLLGSAELARLFRGATWLLSLQAEASPELSGLTNTAGTMGGVLAARVMMESLDYDGDGRLSARELTQDRAVLATGGEARGRPLALERLSEGAALLRGIIEGLLGSE
;
A
#
# COMPACT_ATOMS: atom_id res chain seq x y z
N MET A 1 88.19 -2.51 -1.94
CA MET A 1 88.44 -3.79 -2.62
C MET A 1 87.08 -4.42 -2.91
N THR A 2 86.68 -4.40 -4.17
CA THR A 2 85.62 -5.27 -4.74
C THR A 2 86.07 -6.75 -4.62
N PRO A 3 85.13 -7.72 -4.51
CA PRO A 3 84.61 -8.35 -5.73
C PRO A 3 83.14 -8.85 -5.72
N PHE A 4 82.56 -8.84 -6.92
CA PHE A 4 81.67 -9.80 -7.60
C PHE A 4 80.85 -10.84 -6.80
N LEU A 5 79.53 -10.85 -7.05
CA LEU A 5 78.80 -11.98 -7.67
C LEU A 5 77.39 -11.53 -8.18
N ARG A 6 77.10 -11.78 -9.46
CA ARG A 6 75.75 -11.90 -10.10
C ARG A 6 75.34 -13.41 -10.06
N PRO A 7 74.18 -13.91 -10.58
CA PRO A 7 72.87 -13.35 -11.02
C PRO A 7 71.67 -14.22 -10.52
N PHE A 8 70.50 -14.07 -11.16
CA PHE A 8 69.28 -14.91 -11.12
C PHE A 8 68.26 -14.63 -10.00
N LEU A 9 67.18 -13.94 -10.37
CA LEU A 9 65.82 -14.47 -10.20
C LEU A 9 64.91 -13.76 -11.20
N ALA A 10 64.63 -14.49 -12.28
CA ALA A 10 63.58 -14.22 -13.22
C ALA A 10 62.23 -14.61 -12.61
N GLY A 11 61.19 -13.85 -12.97
CA GLY A 11 59.83 -14.37 -13.09
C GLY A 11 58.99 -14.35 -11.82
N LEU A 12 58.15 -13.31 -11.67
CA LEU A 12 56.74 -13.47 -11.33
C LEU A 12 55.98 -12.14 -11.55
N ALA A 13 55.89 -11.69 -12.81
CA ALA A 13 54.93 -10.65 -13.17
C ALA A 13 53.58 -11.35 -13.44
N LEU A 14 52.86 -11.69 -12.37
CA LEU A 14 51.49 -12.19 -12.48
C LEU A 14 50.56 -11.01 -12.80
N LEU A 15 50.02 -11.06 -14.01
CA LEU A 15 48.82 -10.42 -14.51
C LEU A 15 47.76 -10.17 -13.42
N ALA A 16 47.71 -8.94 -12.90
CA ALA A 16 46.52 -8.40 -12.26
C ALA A 16 45.59 -7.87 -13.36
N ALA A 17 44.87 -8.77 -14.02
CA ALA A 17 43.75 -8.39 -14.86
C ALA A 17 42.58 -7.99 -13.93
N PRO A 18 42.09 -6.75 -13.97
CA PRO A 18 40.85 -6.42 -13.28
C PRO A 18 39.72 -7.17 -14.01
N LEU A 19 39.10 -8.12 -13.31
CA LEU A 19 37.77 -8.63 -13.63
C LEU A 19 36.81 -7.44 -13.57
N ALA A 20 36.68 -6.72 -14.69
CA ALA A 20 35.61 -5.76 -14.88
C ALA A 20 34.30 -6.56 -14.86
N ALA A 21 33.60 -6.50 -13.74
CA ALA A 21 32.22 -6.95 -13.67
C ALA A 21 31.45 -6.23 -14.78
N PRO A 22 30.64 -6.94 -15.59
CA PRO A 22 29.76 -6.28 -16.54
C PRO A 22 28.91 -5.28 -15.75
N PRO A 23 28.70 -4.04 -16.26
CA PRO A 23 27.78 -3.12 -15.62
C PRO A 23 26.46 -3.85 -15.49
N ALA A 24 26.02 -4.10 -14.25
CA ALA A 24 24.67 -4.55 -13.98
C ALA A 24 23.77 -3.56 -14.71
N ALA A 25 23.09 -4.03 -15.76
CA ALA A 25 22.08 -3.25 -16.43
C ALA A 25 21.14 -2.78 -15.32
N GLN A 26 21.18 -1.49 -15.01
CA GLN A 26 20.23 -0.86 -14.13
C GLN A 26 18.89 -1.09 -14.81
N ALA A 27 18.19 -2.15 -14.41
CA ALA A 27 16.82 -2.38 -14.80
C ALA A 27 16.10 -1.09 -14.43
N GLN A 28 15.71 -0.32 -15.45
CA GLN A 28 14.96 0.90 -15.25
C GLN A 28 13.77 0.51 -14.39
N ALA A 29 13.73 1.04 -13.17
CA ALA A 29 12.61 0.81 -12.28
C ALA A 29 11.34 1.13 -13.09
N PRO A 30 10.37 0.21 -13.16
CA PRO A 30 9.20 0.40 -14.00
C PRO A 30 8.59 1.77 -13.68
N GLU A 31 8.57 2.64 -14.69
CA GLU A 31 8.13 4.02 -14.53
C GLU A 31 6.72 4.00 -13.91
N ALA A 32 6.55 4.74 -12.82
CA ALA A 32 5.29 4.74 -12.09
C ALA A 32 4.13 5.13 -13.03
N PRO A 33 3.01 4.37 -13.03
CA PRO A 33 2.01 4.46 -14.09
C PRO A 33 1.38 5.85 -14.23
N VAL A 34 1.27 6.61 -13.13
CA VAL A 34 0.82 8.00 -13.14
C VAL A 34 2.00 8.98 -12.98
N PRO A 35 2.18 9.98 -13.85
CA PRO A 35 3.19 11.03 -13.67
C PRO A 35 3.05 11.77 -12.34
N ALA A 36 4.17 12.02 -11.64
CA ALA A 36 4.16 12.62 -10.30
C ALA A 36 3.42 13.97 -10.23
N ALA A 37 3.52 14.81 -11.27
CA ALA A 37 2.85 16.10 -11.35
C ALA A 37 1.31 16.01 -11.32
N LEU A 38 0.75 14.87 -11.75
CA LEU A 38 -0.70 14.65 -11.79
C LEU A 38 -1.25 14.05 -10.49
N ARG A 39 -0.39 13.60 -9.57
CA ARG A 39 -0.81 12.93 -8.34
C ARG A 39 -1.38 13.91 -7.30
N GLY A 40 -2.10 13.38 -6.32
CA GLY A 40 -2.71 14.10 -5.21
C GLY A 40 -4.23 14.28 -5.37
N ALA A 41 -4.80 15.13 -4.53
CA ALA A 41 -6.21 15.44 -4.54
C ALA A 41 -6.57 16.52 -5.57
N TRP A 42 -7.64 16.26 -6.30
CA TRP A 42 -8.25 17.16 -7.27
C TRP A 42 -9.75 17.24 -7.01
N PHE A 43 -10.37 18.37 -7.33
CA PHE A 43 -11.77 18.65 -7.01
C PHE A 43 -12.55 19.07 -8.24
N GLN A 44 -13.79 18.61 -8.35
CA GLN A 44 -14.75 19.05 -9.35
C GLN A 44 -15.63 20.15 -8.76
N GLY A 45 -15.91 21.20 -9.55
CA GLY A 45 -16.69 22.37 -9.11
C GLY A 45 -15.84 23.48 -8.48
N GLU A 46 -16.48 24.30 -7.66
CA GLU A 46 -15.87 25.41 -6.91
C GLU A 46 -15.18 24.87 -5.65
N CYS A 47 -14.07 25.48 -5.20
CA CYS A 47 -13.39 25.03 -3.98
C CYS A 47 -14.21 25.25 -2.69
N THR A 48 -15.16 26.18 -2.71
CA THR A 48 -16.09 26.45 -1.60
C THR A 48 -17.27 25.47 -1.56
N ALA A 49 -17.58 24.83 -2.69
CA ALA A 49 -18.69 23.88 -2.84
C ALA A 49 -18.36 22.80 -3.88
N PRO A 50 -17.35 21.95 -3.62
CA PRO A 50 -16.95 20.92 -4.58
C PRO A 50 -18.02 19.82 -4.65
N SER A 51 -18.29 19.33 -5.86
CA SER A 51 -19.25 18.25 -6.11
C SER A 51 -18.61 16.85 -6.04
N ALA A 52 -17.29 16.76 -6.22
CA ALA A 52 -16.54 15.52 -6.13
C ALA A 52 -15.05 15.78 -5.86
N MET A 53 -14.37 14.76 -5.36
CA MET A 53 -12.92 14.68 -5.23
C MET A 53 -12.39 13.48 -6.03
N LEU A 54 -11.23 13.67 -6.66
CA LEU A 54 -10.41 12.62 -7.26
C LEU A 54 -9.06 12.61 -6.55
N ALA A 55 -8.75 11.54 -5.83
CA ALA A 55 -7.41 11.29 -5.31
C ALA A 55 -6.66 10.38 -6.28
N LEU A 56 -5.66 10.94 -6.98
CA LEU A 56 -4.83 10.22 -7.94
C LEU A 56 -3.47 9.86 -7.30
N SER A 57 -3.17 8.58 -7.26
CA SER A 57 -1.93 8.01 -6.69
C SER A 57 -1.03 7.48 -7.81
N ALA A 58 0.09 6.81 -7.49
CA ALA A 58 0.97 6.31 -8.53
C ALA A 58 0.35 5.13 -9.31
N ARG A 59 -0.51 4.35 -8.66
CA ARG A 59 -1.13 3.10 -9.14
C ARG A 59 -2.64 3.04 -8.90
N GLY A 60 -3.30 4.16 -8.63
CA GLY A 60 -4.77 4.15 -8.53
C GLY A 60 -5.43 5.51 -8.53
N ALA A 61 -6.74 5.50 -8.68
CA ALA A 61 -7.62 6.65 -8.57
C ALA A 61 -8.79 6.32 -7.65
N ALA A 62 -9.02 7.16 -6.64
CA ALA A 62 -10.22 7.13 -5.83
C ALA A 62 -11.10 8.33 -6.16
N ARG A 63 -12.29 8.09 -6.69
CA ARG A 63 -13.30 9.12 -6.96
C ARG A 63 -14.34 9.09 -5.84
N VAL A 64 -14.52 10.23 -5.18
CA VAL A 64 -15.45 10.38 -4.06
C VAL A 64 -16.40 11.53 -4.39
N PRO A 65 -17.67 11.27 -4.72
CA PRO A 65 -18.65 12.34 -4.90
C PRO A 65 -19.01 12.97 -3.55
N ALA A 66 -19.49 14.22 -3.55
CA ALA A 66 -19.97 14.88 -2.33
C ALA A 66 -21.20 14.17 -1.74
N SER A 67 -21.94 13.46 -2.58
CA SER A 67 -23.05 12.59 -2.23
C SER A 67 -23.04 11.36 -3.13
N GLY A 68 -23.25 10.17 -2.58
CA GLY A 68 -23.25 8.92 -3.35
C GLY A 68 -22.14 7.96 -2.94
N SER A 69 -22.03 6.85 -3.66
CA SER A 69 -20.96 5.88 -3.50
C SER A 69 -19.68 6.38 -4.18
N GLY A 70 -18.55 6.18 -3.51
CA GLY A 70 -17.24 6.39 -4.12
C GLY A 70 -16.78 5.14 -4.88
N ARG A 71 -15.71 5.29 -5.66
CA ARG A 71 -15.14 4.22 -6.47
C ARG A 71 -13.62 4.25 -6.42
N LEU A 72 -13.01 3.08 -6.28
CA LEU A 72 -11.56 2.90 -6.40
C LEU A 72 -11.20 2.16 -7.68
N LEU A 73 -10.27 2.73 -8.45
CA LEU A 73 -9.60 2.07 -9.57
C LEU A 73 -8.15 1.78 -9.17
N ARG A 74 -7.76 0.50 -9.11
CA ARG A 74 -6.37 0.07 -8.93
C ARG A 74 -5.76 -0.30 -10.27
N PHE A 75 -4.81 0.51 -10.73
CA PHE A 75 -4.20 0.38 -12.05
C PHE A 75 -3.23 -0.79 -12.09
N THR A 76 -3.38 -1.65 -13.10
CA THR A 76 -2.42 -2.71 -13.42
C THR A 76 -1.43 -2.29 -14.49
N GLU A 77 -1.86 -1.39 -15.37
CA GLU A 77 -1.07 -0.91 -16.49
C GLU A 77 -1.39 0.57 -16.71
N ALA A 78 -0.39 1.33 -17.13
CA ALA A 78 -0.63 2.63 -17.74
C ALA A 78 0.33 2.87 -18.90
N ARG A 79 -0.14 3.62 -19.88
CA ARG A 79 0.64 4.01 -21.06
C ARG A 79 0.32 5.43 -21.48
N ARG A 80 1.32 6.10 -22.05
CA ARG A 80 1.14 7.44 -22.64
C ARG A 80 0.62 7.32 -24.07
N LEU A 81 -0.31 8.20 -24.44
CA LEU A 81 -0.88 8.39 -25.76
C LEU A 81 -0.75 9.85 -26.17
N GLU A 82 -0.63 10.09 -27.47
CA GLU A 82 -0.59 11.45 -28.02
C GLU A 82 -2.01 12.00 -28.31
N PRO A 83 -2.26 13.32 -28.14
CA PRO A 83 -1.38 14.32 -27.51
C PRO A 83 -1.57 14.40 -25.99
N GLY A 84 -0.58 13.89 -25.24
CA GLY A 84 -0.43 14.11 -23.79
C GLY A 84 -1.37 13.34 -22.85
N TRP A 85 -2.14 12.37 -23.35
CA TRP A 85 -2.98 11.51 -22.53
C TRP A 85 -2.15 10.40 -21.86
N THR A 86 -2.51 10.03 -20.64
CA THR A 86 -2.13 8.75 -20.05
C THR A 86 -3.38 7.92 -19.88
N VAL A 87 -3.34 6.66 -20.30
CA VAL A 87 -4.44 5.70 -20.13
C VAL A 87 -4.00 4.66 -19.14
N ALA A 88 -4.71 4.57 -18.02
CA ALA A 88 -4.52 3.53 -17.03
C ALA A 88 -5.68 2.54 -17.07
N THR A 89 -5.35 1.25 -17.04
CA THR A 89 -6.32 0.15 -16.99
C THR A 89 -6.31 -0.44 -15.59
N ALA A 90 -7.48 -0.62 -15.00
CA ALA A 90 -7.64 -1.21 -13.67
C ALA A 90 -8.18 -2.65 -13.73
N ARG A 91 -7.98 -3.40 -12.64
CA ARG A 91 -8.66 -4.70 -12.45
C ARG A 91 -10.14 -4.48 -12.15
N GLY A 92 -10.98 -5.41 -12.61
CA GLY A 92 -12.41 -5.42 -12.34
C GLY A 92 -13.21 -5.96 -13.53
N ALA A 93 -14.53 -6.04 -13.36
CA ALA A 93 -15.42 -6.34 -14.47
C ALA A 93 -15.16 -5.34 -15.61
N GLU A 94 -14.98 -5.85 -16.83
CA GLU A 94 -14.74 -5.04 -18.03
C GLU A 94 -13.43 -4.24 -18.09
N ALA A 95 -12.48 -4.44 -17.15
CA ALA A 95 -11.17 -3.78 -17.11
C ALA A 95 -11.26 -2.25 -17.32
N PRO A 96 -11.85 -1.50 -16.37
CA PRO A 96 -12.16 -0.10 -16.55
C PRO A 96 -10.91 0.71 -16.87
N ARG A 97 -11.05 1.65 -17.81
CA ARG A 97 -9.99 2.54 -18.29
C ARG A 97 -10.24 3.95 -17.79
N LEU A 98 -9.24 4.54 -17.15
CA LEU A 98 -9.20 5.96 -16.84
C LEU A 98 -8.14 6.62 -17.70
N MET A 99 -8.56 7.57 -18.53
CA MET A 99 -7.65 8.47 -19.21
C MET A 99 -7.50 9.74 -18.39
N PHE A 100 -6.28 10.28 -18.31
CA PHE A 100 -6.00 11.54 -17.65
C PHE A 100 -4.88 12.32 -18.32
N ARG A 101 -4.95 13.67 -18.28
CA ARG A 101 -3.90 14.56 -18.78
C ARG A 101 -3.86 15.88 -18.02
N ALA A 102 -2.71 16.55 -18.05
CA ALA A 102 -2.64 17.95 -17.66
C ALA A 102 -3.42 18.82 -18.66
N ALA A 103 -4.16 19.81 -18.14
CA ALA A 103 -4.84 20.84 -18.92
C ALA A 103 -4.57 22.21 -18.27
N GLY A 104 -3.34 22.71 -18.46
CA GLY A 104 -2.84 23.88 -17.73
C GLY A 104 -2.76 23.59 -16.22
N PRO A 105 -3.40 24.39 -15.35
CA PRO A 105 -3.45 24.13 -13.91
C PRO A 105 -4.47 23.06 -13.51
N ALA A 106 -5.27 22.56 -14.45
CA ALA A 106 -6.29 21.56 -14.25
C ALA A 106 -5.83 20.16 -14.64
N LEU A 107 -6.57 19.16 -14.15
CA LEU A 107 -6.51 17.78 -14.62
C LEU A 107 -7.77 17.51 -15.43
N GLU A 108 -7.64 16.93 -16.60
CA GLU A 108 -8.78 16.37 -17.33
C GLU A 108 -8.76 14.85 -17.23
N THR A 109 -9.93 14.26 -17.03
CA THR A 109 -10.11 12.80 -17.08
C THR A 109 -11.22 12.41 -18.03
N ALA A 110 -11.12 11.22 -18.61
CA ALA A 110 -12.19 10.58 -19.36
C ALA A 110 -12.25 9.09 -18.96
N GLU A 111 -13.45 8.51 -18.93
CA GLU A 111 -13.66 7.07 -18.74
C GLU A 111 -14.27 6.48 -20.03
N PRO A 112 -13.43 6.05 -20.99
CA PRO A 112 -13.91 5.47 -22.24
C PRO A 112 -14.62 4.14 -22.02
N ASN A 113 -15.64 3.89 -22.83
CA ASN A 113 -16.30 2.58 -22.89
C ASN A 113 -15.26 1.47 -23.14
N ASN A 114 -15.39 0.30 -22.49
CA ASN A 114 -14.48 -0.84 -22.64
C ASN A 114 -14.32 -1.34 -24.10
N LYS A 115 -15.32 -1.12 -24.96
CA LYS A 115 -15.30 -1.48 -26.39
C LYS A 115 -14.72 -0.40 -27.29
N THR A 116 -14.39 0.78 -26.77
CA THR A 116 -13.73 1.83 -27.56
C THR A 116 -12.37 1.33 -28.02
N ARG A 117 -12.14 1.32 -29.33
CA ARG A 117 -10.84 0.95 -29.90
C ARG A 117 -9.76 1.93 -29.45
N ASP A 118 -8.56 1.42 -29.26
CA ASP A 118 -7.42 2.18 -28.75
C ASP A 118 -7.03 3.36 -29.63
N ASP A 119 -7.11 3.22 -30.95
CA ASP A 119 -6.83 4.27 -31.93
C ASP A 119 -7.89 5.37 -31.98
N ARG A 120 -9.01 5.18 -31.26
CA ARG A 120 -10.11 6.15 -31.18
C ARG A 120 -10.25 6.78 -29.80
N LEU A 121 -9.38 6.45 -28.84
CA LEU A 121 -9.42 7.02 -27.50
C LEU A 121 -9.22 8.56 -27.53
N PRO A 122 -9.93 9.35 -26.71
CA PRO A 122 -10.92 8.94 -25.70
C PRO A 122 -12.32 8.57 -26.26
N GLY A 123 -12.55 8.73 -27.56
CA GLY A 123 -13.84 8.52 -28.22
C GLY A 123 -14.83 9.62 -27.84
N ASP A 124 -16.09 9.23 -27.66
CA ASP A 124 -17.16 10.14 -27.21
C ASP A 124 -17.26 10.23 -25.67
N ALA A 125 -16.24 9.76 -24.95
CA ALA A 125 -16.24 9.78 -23.49
C ALA A 125 -16.27 11.23 -22.96
N PRO A 126 -17.19 11.55 -22.04
CA PRO A 126 -17.28 12.90 -21.51
C PRO A 126 -16.01 13.27 -20.73
N LEU A 127 -15.50 14.47 -20.98
CA LEU A 127 -14.37 15.01 -20.22
C LEU A 127 -14.84 15.55 -18.88
N THR A 128 -14.11 15.21 -17.83
CA THR A 128 -14.27 15.80 -16.49
C THR A 128 -13.04 16.64 -16.17
N THR A 129 -13.25 17.92 -15.87
CA THR A 129 -12.18 18.82 -15.45
C THR A 129 -12.12 18.91 -13.93
N TRP A 130 -10.92 18.80 -13.40
CA TRP A 130 -10.63 18.88 -11.98
C TRP A 130 -9.62 19.98 -11.69
N ARG A 131 -9.72 20.60 -10.52
CA ARG A 131 -8.81 21.66 -10.07
C ARG A 131 -8.18 21.31 -8.73
N ARG A 132 -7.02 21.91 -8.45
CA ARG A 132 -6.49 21.94 -7.08
C ARG A 132 -7.19 23.05 -6.30
N CYS A 133 -7.38 22.83 -5.01
CA CYS A 133 -7.84 23.85 -4.08
C CYS A 133 -6.69 24.26 -3.15
N PRO A 134 -6.56 25.55 -2.79
CA PRO A 134 -5.49 26.00 -1.88
C PRO A 134 -5.54 25.32 -0.51
N THR A 135 -6.75 24.99 -0.06
CA THR A 135 -7.03 24.23 1.15
C THR A 135 -7.98 23.09 0.82
N THR A 136 -7.86 21.95 1.51
CA THR A 136 -8.81 20.86 1.40
C THR A 136 -10.21 21.35 1.80
N PRO A 137 -11.23 21.24 0.93
CA PRO A 137 -12.59 21.59 1.28
C PRO A 137 -13.11 20.76 2.45
N LEU A 138 -13.81 21.39 3.39
CA LEU A 138 -14.23 20.74 4.64
C LEU A 138 -15.10 19.50 4.42
N SER A 139 -15.96 19.51 3.38
CA SER A 139 -16.79 18.37 2.99
C SER A 139 -15.99 17.11 2.63
N PHE A 140 -14.71 17.25 2.31
CA PHE A 140 -13.80 16.15 1.98
C PHE A 140 -12.66 15.97 3.01
N ALA A 141 -12.62 16.75 4.09
CA ALA A 141 -11.55 16.66 5.09
C ALA A 141 -11.49 15.28 5.77
N ALA A 142 -12.65 14.65 6.01
CA ALA A 142 -12.74 13.32 6.58
C ALA A 142 -12.12 12.20 5.71
N GLN A 143 -11.84 12.49 4.43
CA GLN A 143 -11.22 11.53 3.51
C GLN A 143 -9.69 11.45 3.67
N GLY A 144 -9.08 12.36 4.46
CA GLY A 144 -7.63 12.52 4.54
C GLY A 144 -6.88 11.26 4.95
N GLU A 145 -7.38 10.51 5.92
CA GLU A 145 -6.76 9.24 6.35
C GLU A 145 -6.83 8.17 5.25
N GLY A 146 -7.97 8.05 4.57
CA GLY A 146 -8.15 7.14 3.45
C GLY A 146 -7.22 7.45 2.27
N ILE A 147 -7.07 8.72 1.92
CA ILE A 147 -6.14 9.16 0.87
C ILE A 147 -4.68 8.90 1.26
N ALA A 148 -4.31 9.19 2.50
CA ALA A 148 -2.97 8.88 2.99
C ALA A 148 -2.69 7.36 2.94
N PHE A 149 -3.68 6.56 3.34
CA PHE A 149 -3.58 5.10 3.29
C PHE A 149 -3.52 4.55 1.86
N LEU A 150 -4.20 5.16 0.88
CA LEU A 150 -4.07 4.80 -0.53
C LEU A 150 -2.60 4.89 -1.01
N GLY A 151 -1.88 5.94 -0.61
CA GLY A 151 -0.43 6.05 -0.89
C GLY A 151 0.41 5.05 -0.09
N ALA A 152 0.02 4.76 1.15
CA ALA A 152 0.68 3.75 1.98
C ALA A 152 0.57 2.36 1.37
N VAL A 153 -0.58 1.98 0.81
CA VAL A 153 -0.77 0.69 0.12
C VAL A 153 0.25 0.50 -0.99
N GLU A 154 0.58 1.53 -1.76
CA GLU A 154 1.57 1.41 -2.84
C GLU A 154 2.99 1.20 -2.31
N SER A 155 3.30 1.80 -1.16
CA SER A 155 4.58 1.58 -0.47
C SER A 155 4.65 0.19 0.13
N LEU A 156 3.55 -0.29 0.72
CA LEU A 156 3.41 -1.64 1.25
C LEU A 156 3.47 -2.69 0.14
N GLU A 157 2.81 -2.49 -1.00
CA GLU A 157 2.88 -3.38 -2.16
C GLU A 157 4.31 -3.56 -2.65
N ALA A 158 5.09 -2.47 -2.68
CA ALA A 158 6.50 -2.52 -3.07
C ALA A 158 7.37 -3.28 -2.06
N ALA A 159 7.11 -3.13 -0.76
CA ALA A 159 7.92 -3.69 0.33
C ALA A 159 7.47 -5.09 0.82
N CYS A 160 6.21 -5.45 0.62
CA CYS A 160 5.59 -6.71 1.05
C CYS A 160 5.34 -7.67 -0.12
N GLY A 161 5.62 -7.25 -1.36
CA GLY A 161 5.45 -8.08 -2.55
C GLY A 161 6.37 -9.30 -2.54
N PRO A 162 5.90 -10.49 -2.95
CA PRO A 162 6.68 -11.73 -2.89
C PRO A 162 7.95 -11.69 -3.75
N GLU A 163 7.99 -10.83 -4.77
CA GLU A 163 9.14 -10.69 -5.67
C GLU A 163 10.13 -9.60 -5.24
N THR A 164 9.70 -8.67 -4.38
CA THR A 164 10.43 -7.40 -4.14
C THR A 164 10.77 -7.13 -2.68
N GLY A 165 10.22 -7.90 -1.74
CA GLY A 165 10.24 -7.58 -0.32
C GLY A 165 10.64 -8.73 0.60
N SER A 166 11.06 -8.37 1.81
CA SER A 166 11.18 -9.27 2.95
C SER A 166 10.14 -8.92 4.03
N VAL A 167 9.92 -9.83 4.99
CA VAL A 167 9.06 -9.55 6.15
C VAL A 167 9.53 -8.32 6.94
N THR A 168 10.85 -8.13 7.02
CA THR A 168 11.47 -6.95 7.67
C THR A 168 11.21 -5.66 6.90
N ASP A 169 11.32 -5.69 5.57
CA ASP A 169 11.02 -4.52 4.73
C ASP A 169 9.54 -4.17 4.81
N CYS A 170 8.67 -5.18 4.81
CA CYS A 170 7.23 -5.00 4.97
C CYS A 170 6.87 -4.35 6.31
N ALA A 171 7.43 -4.84 7.42
CA ALA A 171 7.22 -4.22 8.74
C ALA A 171 7.74 -2.78 8.80
N THR A 172 8.91 -2.52 8.21
CA THR A 172 9.48 -1.17 8.13
C THR A 172 8.59 -0.23 7.30
N ALA A 173 8.04 -0.70 6.19
CA ALA A 173 7.11 0.06 5.37
C ALA A 173 5.79 0.34 6.10
N LEU A 174 5.29 -0.62 6.89
CA LEU A 174 4.10 -0.44 7.73
C LEU A 174 4.33 0.65 8.79
N ILE A 175 5.48 0.62 9.46
CA ILE A 175 5.84 1.67 10.44
C ILE A 175 5.91 3.02 9.73
N ARG A 176 6.64 3.13 8.62
CA ARG A 176 6.72 4.39 7.86
C ARG A 176 5.37 4.92 7.39
N ALA A 177 4.41 4.04 7.11
CA ALA A 177 3.06 4.43 6.73
C ALA A 177 2.24 4.96 7.93
N GLY A 178 2.43 4.35 9.10
CA GLY A 178 1.63 4.60 10.29
C GLY A 178 2.18 5.66 11.23
N ASP A 179 3.50 5.71 11.40
CA ASP A 179 4.23 6.57 12.34
C ASP A 179 4.10 8.04 11.96
N VAL A 180 3.15 8.71 12.61
CA VAL A 180 2.93 10.16 12.49
C VAL A 180 3.83 10.91 13.46
N SER A 181 4.18 10.28 14.58
CA SER A 181 4.98 10.89 15.64
C SER A 181 6.47 11.04 15.28
N GLY A 182 6.98 10.19 14.39
CA GLY A 182 8.37 10.13 13.94
C GLY A 182 9.30 9.33 14.85
N ASP A 183 8.77 8.52 15.77
CA ASP A 183 9.57 7.75 16.73
C ASP A 183 9.94 6.33 16.24
N ASN A 184 9.53 5.97 15.02
CA ASN A 184 9.68 4.65 14.39
C ASN A 184 8.98 3.51 15.14
N LEU A 185 7.93 3.82 15.90
CA LEU A 185 7.04 2.87 16.54
C LEU A 185 5.61 3.13 16.05
N LEU A 186 4.69 2.22 16.37
CA LEU A 186 3.26 2.40 16.13
C LEU A 186 2.48 2.39 17.44
N GLY A 187 1.97 3.54 17.84
CA GLY A 187 1.01 3.63 18.94
C GLY A 187 -0.40 3.23 18.53
N SER A 188 -1.27 3.03 19.52
CA SER A 188 -2.69 2.68 19.28
C SER A 188 -3.44 3.68 18.38
N ALA A 189 -3.14 4.98 18.47
CA ALA A 189 -3.76 6.01 17.63
C ALA A 189 -3.33 5.91 16.16
N GLU A 190 -2.07 5.59 15.92
CA GLU A 190 -1.48 5.44 14.58
C GLU A 190 -1.97 4.16 13.91
N LEU A 191 -2.06 3.06 14.66
CA LEU A 191 -2.71 1.83 14.22
C LEU A 191 -4.18 2.08 13.88
N ALA A 192 -4.92 2.77 14.74
CA ALA A 192 -6.33 3.08 14.48
C ALA A 192 -6.51 3.93 13.21
N ARG A 193 -5.60 4.89 12.96
CA ARG A 193 -5.55 5.67 11.72
C ARG A 193 -5.31 4.78 10.50
N LEU A 194 -4.36 3.84 10.56
CA LEU A 194 -4.12 2.87 9.48
C LEU A 194 -5.37 2.03 9.20
N PHE A 195 -6.02 1.49 10.25
CA PHE A 195 -7.23 0.69 10.08
C PHE A 195 -8.41 1.48 9.51
N ARG A 196 -8.63 2.73 9.97
CA ARG A 196 -9.65 3.61 9.37
C ARG A 196 -9.39 3.88 7.90
N GLY A 197 -8.13 4.15 7.54
CA GLY A 197 -7.71 4.29 6.14
C GLY A 197 -7.94 3.02 5.31
N ALA A 198 -7.67 1.85 5.89
CA ALA A 198 -7.93 0.55 5.26
C ALA A 198 -9.44 0.31 5.05
N THR A 199 -10.28 0.58 6.06
CA THR A 199 -11.74 0.46 5.94
C THR A 199 -12.30 1.39 4.88
N TRP A 200 -11.81 2.62 4.81
CA TRP A 200 -12.19 3.55 3.74
C TRP A 200 -11.86 3.01 2.34
N LEU A 201 -10.68 2.40 2.18
CA LEU A 201 -10.31 1.82 0.90
C LEU A 201 -11.21 0.64 0.52
N LEU A 202 -11.53 -0.22 1.50
CA LEU A 202 -12.44 -1.35 1.33
C LEU A 202 -13.86 -0.89 0.96
N SER A 203 -14.37 0.19 1.56
CA SER A 203 -15.69 0.71 1.22
C SER A 203 -15.76 1.24 -0.21
N LEU A 204 -14.68 1.86 -0.71
CA LEU A 204 -14.60 2.28 -2.11
C LEU A 204 -14.46 1.12 -3.09
N GLN A 205 -13.80 0.03 -2.70
CA GLN A 205 -13.68 -1.18 -3.53
C GLN A 205 -15.01 -1.92 -3.64
N ALA A 206 -15.81 -1.93 -2.57
CA ALA A 206 -17.11 -2.56 -2.55
C ALA A 206 -18.19 -1.75 -3.31
N GLU A 207 -17.87 -0.54 -3.78
CA GLU A 207 -18.81 0.42 -4.35
C GLU A 207 -20.08 0.58 -3.47
N ALA A 208 -19.88 0.55 -2.15
CA ALA A 208 -20.98 0.44 -1.17
C ALA A 208 -22.01 1.57 -1.34
N SER A 209 -23.30 1.26 -1.17
CA SER A 209 -24.38 2.27 -1.24
C SER A 209 -24.13 3.41 -0.24
N PRO A 210 -24.75 4.58 -0.39
CA PRO A 210 -24.58 5.68 0.56
C PRO A 210 -24.97 5.32 2.00
N GLU A 211 -26.04 4.53 2.22
CA GLU A 211 -26.40 4.09 3.57
C GLU A 211 -25.34 3.15 4.16
N LEU A 212 -24.88 2.18 3.35
CA LEU A 212 -23.82 1.26 3.75
C LEU A 212 -22.50 2.00 3.98
N SER A 213 -22.19 3.01 3.16
CA SER A 213 -21.00 3.86 3.28
C SER A 213 -21.02 4.68 4.57
N GLY A 214 -22.17 5.23 4.96
CA GLY A 214 -22.34 5.93 6.24
C GLY A 214 -22.15 5.02 7.44
N LEU A 215 -22.70 3.79 7.36
CA LEU A 215 -22.49 2.75 8.37
C LEU A 215 -21.04 2.28 8.41
N THR A 216 -20.39 2.03 7.27
CA THR A 216 -18.98 1.60 7.22
C THR A 216 -18.03 2.68 7.69
N ASN A 217 -18.36 3.97 7.50
CA ASN A 217 -17.53 5.06 8.02
C ASN A 217 -17.60 5.13 9.55
N THR A 218 -18.80 4.98 10.12
CA THR A 218 -19.01 5.00 11.57
C THR A 218 -18.46 3.74 12.23
N ALA A 219 -18.85 2.57 11.71
CA ALA A 219 -18.36 1.26 12.14
C ALA A 219 -16.86 1.12 11.90
N GLY A 220 -16.32 1.67 10.82
CA GLY A 220 -14.89 1.70 10.51
C GLY A 220 -14.10 2.56 11.49
N THR A 221 -14.68 3.66 11.97
CA THR A 221 -14.05 4.49 13.00
C THR A 221 -13.87 3.73 14.31
N MET A 222 -14.93 3.10 14.81
CA MET A 222 -14.86 2.29 16.04
C MET A 222 -14.08 1.00 15.83
N GLY A 223 -14.31 0.32 14.72
CA GLY A 223 -13.64 -0.91 14.32
C GLY A 223 -12.13 -0.72 14.19
N GLY A 224 -11.68 0.42 13.67
CA GLY A 224 -10.25 0.73 13.61
C GLY A 224 -9.59 0.88 15.00
N VAL A 225 -10.29 1.47 15.97
CA VAL A 225 -9.79 1.55 17.35
C VAL A 225 -9.77 0.18 18.01
N LEU A 226 -10.81 -0.63 17.82
CA LEU A 226 -10.86 -1.99 18.36
C LEU A 226 -9.76 -2.88 17.76
N ALA A 227 -9.58 -2.84 16.44
CA ALA A 227 -8.52 -3.57 15.74
C ALA A 227 -7.13 -3.13 16.24
N ALA A 228 -6.91 -1.83 16.44
CA ALA A 228 -5.67 -1.32 16.99
C ALA A 228 -5.38 -1.85 18.40
N ARG A 229 -6.39 -1.92 19.27
CA ARG A 229 -6.23 -2.47 20.63
C ARG A 229 -5.91 -3.95 20.61
N VAL A 230 -6.65 -4.74 19.83
CA VAL A 230 -6.38 -6.18 19.69
C VAL A 230 -4.98 -6.44 19.14
N MET A 231 -4.53 -5.63 18.16
CA MET A 231 -3.19 -5.73 17.61
C MET A 231 -2.12 -5.37 18.64
N MET A 232 -2.33 -4.29 19.41
CA MET A 232 -1.46 -3.92 20.53
C MET A 232 -1.34 -5.04 21.56
N GLU A 233 -2.47 -5.51 22.09
CA GLU A 233 -2.52 -6.55 23.13
C GLU A 233 -1.91 -7.89 22.68
N SER A 234 -1.82 -8.15 21.38
CA SER A 234 -1.28 -9.39 20.84
C SER A 234 0.19 -9.33 20.40
N LEU A 235 0.73 -8.15 20.14
CA LEU A 235 2.06 -7.99 19.54
C LEU A 235 3.05 -7.16 20.38
N ASP A 236 2.57 -6.39 21.34
CA ASP A 236 3.42 -5.62 22.28
C ASP A 236 3.99 -6.56 23.34
N TYR A 237 5.15 -7.13 23.02
CA TYR A 237 5.75 -8.17 23.83
C TYR A 237 6.55 -7.62 25.00
N ASP A 238 6.99 -6.36 24.92
CA ASP A 238 7.70 -5.70 26.02
C ASP A 238 6.81 -4.77 26.87
N GLY A 239 5.56 -4.54 26.45
CA GLY A 239 4.51 -3.87 27.23
C GLY A 239 4.64 -2.36 27.25
N ASP A 240 5.33 -1.76 26.27
CA ASP A 240 5.59 -0.33 26.21
C ASP A 240 4.41 0.49 25.61
N GLY A 241 3.37 -0.20 25.15
CA GLY A 241 2.17 0.39 24.57
C GLY A 241 2.33 0.80 23.10
N ARG A 242 3.38 0.32 22.43
CA ARG A 242 3.71 0.63 21.03
C ARG A 242 4.18 -0.65 20.32
N LEU A 243 4.19 -0.62 18.99
CA LEU A 243 4.73 -1.73 18.19
C LEU A 243 5.97 -1.30 17.42
N SER A 244 7.06 -2.01 17.67
CA SER A 244 8.31 -1.90 16.93
C SER A 244 8.36 -2.83 15.71
N ALA A 245 9.32 -2.59 14.79
CA ALA A 245 9.52 -3.48 13.64
C ALA A 245 9.87 -4.90 14.08
N ARG A 246 10.62 -5.02 15.17
CA ARG A 246 11.02 -6.30 15.76
C ARG A 246 9.80 -7.10 16.19
N GLU A 247 8.86 -6.47 16.88
CA GLU A 247 7.65 -7.11 17.37
C GLU A 247 6.71 -7.55 16.25
N LEU A 248 6.53 -6.70 15.23
CA LEU A 248 5.76 -7.05 14.04
C LEU A 248 6.34 -8.29 13.33
N THR A 249 7.67 -8.44 13.35
CA THR A 249 8.38 -9.54 12.69
C THR A 249 8.69 -10.74 13.58
N GLN A 250 8.33 -10.70 14.87
CA GLN A 250 8.91 -11.52 15.95
C GLN A 250 8.86 -13.05 15.76
N ASP A 251 7.98 -13.61 14.94
CA ASP A 251 7.99 -15.05 14.58
C ASP A 251 7.74 -15.26 13.08
N ARG A 252 7.88 -14.18 12.30
CA ARG A 252 7.47 -14.10 10.89
C ARG A 252 8.67 -13.93 9.96
N ALA A 253 9.72 -13.23 10.41
CA ALA A 253 10.90 -12.99 9.59
C ALA A 253 11.79 -14.23 9.48
N VAL A 254 11.89 -15.02 10.54
CA VAL A 254 12.61 -16.29 10.53
C VAL A 254 11.65 -17.36 11.03
N LEU A 255 11.12 -18.17 10.12
CA LEU A 255 10.32 -19.35 10.45
C LEU A 255 11.23 -20.45 10.98
N ALA A 256 11.81 -20.23 12.17
CA ALA A 256 12.65 -21.20 12.85
C ALA A 256 11.81 -22.06 13.78
N THR A 257 11.87 -23.37 13.60
CA THR A 257 11.44 -24.32 14.63
C THR A 257 12.59 -24.51 15.61
N GLY A 258 12.62 -23.71 16.68
CA GLY A 258 13.63 -23.80 17.76
C GLY A 258 13.47 -25.02 18.68
N GLY A 259 12.94 -26.13 18.16
CA GLY A 259 12.61 -27.31 18.96
C GLY A 259 13.83 -27.93 19.65
N GLU A 260 13.66 -28.37 20.89
CA GLU A 260 14.69 -29.08 21.65
C GLU A 260 14.66 -30.57 21.31
N ALA A 261 15.78 -31.14 20.85
CA ALA A 261 15.87 -32.54 20.43
C ALA A 261 15.60 -33.54 21.56
N ARG A 262 15.79 -33.13 22.82
CA ARG A 262 15.42 -33.92 24.01
C ARG A 262 13.95 -33.75 24.41
N GLY A 263 13.19 -32.90 23.74
CA GLY A 263 11.77 -32.71 23.96
C GLY A 263 11.03 -34.04 23.81
N ARG A 264 10.22 -34.39 24.81
CA ARG A 264 9.34 -35.56 24.74
C ARG A 264 7.91 -35.07 24.50
N PRO A 265 7.11 -35.75 23.67
CA PRO A 265 5.70 -35.43 23.53
C PRO A 265 5.05 -35.44 24.92
N LEU A 266 4.46 -34.31 25.31
CA LEU A 266 3.54 -34.32 26.44
C LEU A 266 2.27 -35.09 26.02
N ALA A 267 1.58 -35.71 26.98
CA ALA A 267 0.24 -36.25 26.74
C ALA A 267 -0.74 -35.08 26.53
N LEU A 268 -0.73 -34.50 25.32
CA LEU A 268 -1.55 -33.36 24.91
C LEU A 268 -3.02 -33.75 24.65
N GLU A 269 -3.41 -35.00 24.90
CA GLU A 269 -4.78 -35.51 24.73
C GLU A 269 -5.82 -34.70 25.53
N ARG A 270 -5.40 -34.01 26.61
CA ARG A 270 -6.26 -33.09 27.37
C ARG A 270 -6.30 -31.65 26.83
N LEU A 271 -5.37 -31.26 25.96
CA LEU A 271 -5.41 -29.97 25.28
C LEU A 271 -6.43 -29.96 24.13
N SER A 272 -6.67 -31.10 23.48
CA SER A 272 -7.81 -31.24 22.56
C SER A 272 -9.17 -31.07 23.24
N GLU A 273 -9.30 -31.50 24.49
CA GLU A 273 -10.50 -31.29 25.31
C GLU A 273 -10.67 -29.80 25.67
N GLY A 274 -9.57 -29.13 26.03
CA GLY A 274 -9.56 -27.67 26.27
C GLY A 274 -9.86 -26.84 25.02
N ALA A 275 -9.35 -27.22 23.85
CA ALA A 275 -9.66 -26.58 22.58
C ALA A 275 -11.13 -26.78 22.17
N ALA A 276 -11.71 -27.95 22.46
CA ALA A 276 -13.14 -28.20 22.28
C ALA A 276 -14.02 -27.35 23.22
N LEU A 277 -13.60 -27.18 24.48
CA LEU A 277 -14.26 -26.28 25.44
C LEU A 277 -14.21 -24.82 24.96
N LEU A 278 -13.05 -24.35 24.50
CA LEU A 278 -12.87 -22.99 24.01
C LEU A 278 -13.71 -22.73 22.76
N ARG A 279 -13.77 -23.71 21.84
CA ARG A 279 -14.67 -23.69 20.68
C ARG A 279 -16.14 -23.62 21.12
N GLY A 280 -16.56 -24.42 22.10
CA GLY A 280 -17.93 -24.39 22.62
C GLY A 280 -18.30 -23.05 23.27
N ILE A 281 -17.37 -22.38 23.95
CA ILE A 281 -17.58 -21.03 24.50
C ILE A 281 -17.70 -19.99 23.38
N ILE A 282 -16.84 -20.05 22.36
CA ILE A 282 -16.89 -19.14 21.21
C ILE A 282 -18.18 -19.35 20.42
N GLU A 283 -18.59 -20.59 20.17
CA GLU A 283 -19.84 -20.92 19.49
C GLU A 283 -21.07 -20.48 20.32
N GLY A 284 -21.04 -20.62 21.65
CA GLY A 284 -22.09 -20.11 22.52
C GLY A 284 -22.14 -18.58 22.62
N LEU A 285 -21.03 -17.88 22.41
CA LEU A 285 -20.97 -16.41 22.35
C LEU A 285 -21.37 -15.86 20.97
N LEU A 286 -21.10 -16.61 19.90
CA LEU A 286 -21.41 -16.23 18.52
C LEU A 286 -22.77 -16.76 18.03
N GLY A 287 -23.37 -17.69 18.76
CA GLY A 287 -24.64 -18.33 18.46
C GLY A 287 -25.59 -18.27 19.65
N SER A 288 -26.29 -17.15 19.77
CA SER A 288 -27.56 -17.07 20.47
C SER A 288 -28.52 -16.19 19.67
N GLU A 289 -29.14 -16.78 18.65
CA GLU A 289 -30.52 -16.44 18.28
C GLU A 289 -31.46 -17.33 19.10
#